data_AF-A0A7S2F8T1-F1
#
_entry.id   AF-A0A7S2F8T1-F1
#
_cell.length_a   1.000
_cell.length_b   1.000
_cell.length_c   1.000
_cell.angle_alpha   90.00
_cell.angle_beta   90.00
_cell.angle_gamma   90.00
#
_symmetry.space_group_name_H-M   'P 1'
#
loop_
_entity.id
_entity.type
_entity.pdbx_description
1 polymer ?
#
loop_
_entity_poly.entity_id
_entity_poly.type
_entity_poly.pdbx_seq_one_letter_code
_entity_poly.pdbx_strand_id
1 'polypeptide(L)'
;DAIVAASLSADDVQSWLAREGNLQMLQAGQIVDARCAHILRLLSRAKAASGELDGAASLLLDLAERKGTRAEGGMAVPSLEERESLLREAALHARAGTGVGAAGGGAVDPRFASAAEEASFRCQQFAAHCEARLKLLALQRRLVDHLSRGGASPPPPPPSLSAVAAAAPVVDNATLLSELDSEVVDISRLYYDVALPNRRYAECLELLSLSGRTGSEDLVTQLWDRLLKAEAKAAGGETASGALAAACSAAKVVGPAVLDASASSSTAAVSMSSIPLAHITMRLETLGAGLWPWTAPRPPAADAAAVVDAVVACAGGDAAAALEEGYDAYLRAQAPAGASADPRVRLRVLRSAKDLLRLCASNTTPDGAAYYADVASRWAREARQAGDPGDMAGESAAIGGGLEAIAVELRASAAGLGF
;
A
#
# COMPACT_ATOMS: atom_id res chain seq x y z
N ASP A 1 -40.28 42.80 -28.08
CA ASP A 1 -38.90 43.22 -27.81
C ASP A 1 -38.76 43.88 -26.46
N ALA A 2 -38.35 43.11 -25.46
CA ALA A 2 -37.61 43.54 -24.26
C ALA A 2 -37.64 42.37 -23.26
N ILE A 3 -37.07 41.23 -23.65
CA ILE A 3 -36.49 40.34 -22.65
C ILE A 3 -35.31 41.15 -22.12
N VAL A 4 -35.50 41.79 -20.97
CA VAL A 4 -34.41 42.28 -20.16
C VAL A 4 -33.64 41.03 -19.75
N ALA A 5 -32.68 40.64 -20.59
CA ALA A 5 -31.61 39.74 -20.22
C ALA A 5 -30.80 40.50 -19.18
N ALA A 6 -31.30 40.51 -17.95
CA ALA A 6 -30.48 40.84 -16.79
C ALA A 6 -29.34 39.83 -16.85
N SER A 7 -28.17 40.31 -17.25
CA SER A 7 -26.93 39.55 -17.17
C SER A 7 -26.68 39.29 -15.68
N LEU A 8 -27.23 38.20 -15.17
CA LEU A 8 -26.96 37.71 -13.83
C LEU A 8 -25.44 37.56 -13.72
N SER A 9 -24.84 38.23 -12.74
CA SER A 9 -23.41 38.09 -12.51
C SER A 9 -23.12 36.66 -12.05
N ALA A 10 -21.89 36.18 -12.28
CA ALA A 10 -21.47 34.86 -11.80
C ALA A 10 -21.66 34.74 -10.27
N ASP A 11 -21.42 35.83 -9.54
CA ASP A 11 -21.56 35.90 -8.08
C ASP A 11 -23.02 35.79 -7.63
N ASP A 12 -23.96 36.40 -8.36
CA ASP A 12 -25.40 36.29 -8.06
C ASP A 12 -25.89 34.85 -8.25
N VAL A 13 -25.43 34.19 -9.32
CA VAL A 13 -25.77 32.79 -9.60
C VAL A 13 -25.19 31.88 -8.52
N GLN A 14 -23.91 32.06 -8.16
CA GLN A 14 -23.28 31.26 -7.10
C GLN A 14 -23.98 31.47 -5.74
N SER A 15 -24.30 32.71 -5.38
CA SER A 15 -24.98 33.04 -4.12
C SER A 15 -26.39 32.47 -4.05
N TRP A 16 -27.10 32.48 -5.19
CA TRP A 16 -28.41 31.84 -5.30
C TRP A 16 -28.30 30.32 -5.16
N LEU A 17 -27.37 29.67 -5.86
CA LEU A 17 -27.13 28.23 -5.78
C LEU A 17 -26.71 27.78 -4.37
N ALA A 18 -25.86 28.54 -3.68
CA ALA A 18 -25.44 28.21 -2.31
C ALA A 18 -26.60 28.25 -1.31
N ARG A 19 -27.52 29.20 -1.47
CA ARG A 19 -28.72 29.34 -0.62
C ARG A 19 -29.76 28.28 -0.94
N GLU A 20 -30.07 28.06 -2.21
CA GLU A 20 -31.07 27.07 -2.63
C GLU A 20 -30.58 25.63 -2.40
N GLY A 21 -29.29 25.38 -2.58
CA GLY A 21 -28.64 24.12 -2.26
C GLY A 21 -28.43 23.90 -0.76
N ASN A 22 -28.71 24.91 0.07
CA ASN A 22 -28.54 24.88 1.51
C ASN A 22 -27.12 24.48 1.96
N LEU A 23 -26.11 25.16 1.40
CA LEU A 23 -24.69 24.90 1.65
C LEU A 23 -24.34 24.86 3.15
N GLN A 24 -25.03 25.67 3.97
CA GLN A 24 -24.82 25.69 5.42
C GLN A 24 -25.16 24.36 6.08
N MET A 25 -26.20 23.64 5.62
CA MET A 25 -26.53 22.32 6.14
C MET A 25 -25.43 21.30 5.81
N LEU A 26 -24.89 21.35 4.58
CA LEU A 26 -23.79 20.48 4.17
C LEU A 26 -22.55 20.72 5.05
N GLN A 27 -22.16 21.98 5.22
CA GLN A 27 -21.00 22.37 6.03
C GLN A 27 -21.18 22.06 7.52
N ALA A 28 -22.43 22.03 8.00
CA ALA A 28 -22.78 21.59 9.34
C ALA A 28 -22.84 20.05 9.50
N GLY A 29 -22.53 19.29 8.44
CA GLY A 29 -22.59 17.82 8.44
C GLY A 29 -24.01 17.26 8.57
N GLN A 30 -25.03 18.06 8.22
CA GLN A 30 -26.43 17.66 8.29
C GLN A 30 -26.85 16.88 7.03
N ILE A 31 -28.02 16.24 7.11
CA ILE A 31 -28.58 15.46 5.99
C ILE A 31 -29.00 16.42 4.88
N VAL A 32 -28.49 16.20 3.68
CA VAL A 32 -28.83 16.95 2.48
C VAL A 32 -29.60 16.04 1.53
N ASP A 33 -30.77 16.49 1.07
CA ASP A 33 -31.58 15.73 0.11
C ASP A 33 -30.99 15.73 -1.31
N ALA A 34 -31.52 14.88 -2.19
CA ALA A 34 -31.02 14.73 -3.55
C ALA A 34 -31.12 16.03 -4.39
N ARG A 35 -32.13 16.86 -4.15
CA ARG A 35 -32.31 18.13 -4.87
C ARG A 35 -31.24 19.12 -4.45
N CYS A 36 -31.05 19.34 -3.15
CA CYS A 36 -30.02 20.20 -2.61
C CYS A 36 -28.62 19.72 -3.06
N ALA A 37 -28.36 18.42 -3.01
CA ALA A 37 -27.11 17.84 -3.51
C ALA A 37 -26.85 18.13 -4.99
N HIS A 38 -27.89 18.02 -5.85
CA HIS A 38 -27.78 18.36 -7.26
C HIS A 38 -27.44 19.85 -7.47
N ILE A 39 -28.11 20.74 -6.73
CA ILE A 39 -27.88 22.19 -6.81
C ILE A 39 -26.46 22.54 -6.36
N LEU A 40 -25.96 21.90 -5.29
CA LEU A 40 -24.59 22.07 -4.82
C LEU A 40 -23.56 21.53 -5.82
N ARG A 41 -23.88 20.48 -6.59
CA ARG A 41 -23.03 20.03 -7.69
C ARG A 41 -23.01 21.02 -8.86
N LEU A 42 -24.10 21.75 -9.10
CA LEU A 42 -24.09 22.86 -10.06
C LEU A 42 -23.24 24.03 -9.54
N LEU A 43 -23.30 24.30 -8.24
CA LEU A 43 -22.45 25.31 -7.59
C LEU A 43 -20.96 24.97 -7.74
N SER A 44 -20.55 23.71 -7.56
CA SER A 44 -19.13 23.34 -7.72
C SER A 44 -18.65 23.57 -9.15
N ARG A 45 -19.48 23.26 -10.16
CA ARG A 45 -19.19 23.56 -11.57
C ARG A 45 -19.11 25.05 -11.86
N ALA A 46 -20.02 25.84 -11.28
CA ALA A 46 -19.99 27.30 -11.41
C ALA A 46 -18.71 27.90 -10.80
N LYS A 47 -18.28 27.39 -9.63
CA LYS A 47 -17.01 27.76 -8.99
C LYS A 47 -15.79 27.36 -9.80
N ALA A 48 -15.78 26.14 -10.35
CA ALA A 48 -14.70 25.71 -11.22
C ALA A 48 -14.59 26.58 -12.49
N ALA A 49 -15.73 26.96 -13.07
CA ALA A 49 -15.78 27.84 -14.23
C ALA A 49 -15.32 29.28 -13.93
N SER A 50 -15.49 29.78 -12.69
CA SER A 50 -14.95 31.07 -12.25
C SER A 50 -13.47 31.02 -11.85
N GLY A 51 -12.84 29.84 -11.88
CA GLY A 51 -11.45 29.64 -11.48
C GLY A 51 -11.26 29.38 -9.98
N GLU A 52 -12.34 29.30 -9.19
CA GLU A 52 -12.34 28.96 -7.77
C GLU A 52 -12.22 27.43 -7.57
N LEU A 53 -11.12 26.85 -8.03
CA LEU A 53 -10.90 25.40 -8.03
C LEU A 53 -10.88 24.80 -6.61
N ASP A 54 -10.31 25.51 -5.64
CA ASP A 54 -10.27 25.07 -4.24
C ASP A 54 -11.69 25.00 -3.63
N GLY A 55 -12.52 26.00 -3.91
CA GLY A 55 -13.91 26.05 -3.46
C GLY A 55 -14.76 24.96 -4.11
N ALA A 56 -14.53 24.68 -5.40
CA ALA A 56 -15.17 23.58 -6.11
C ALA A 56 -14.77 22.21 -5.55
N ALA A 57 -13.47 22.01 -5.30
CA ALA A 57 -12.92 20.76 -4.76
C ALA A 57 -13.43 20.48 -3.33
N SER A 58 -13.41 21.49 -2.46
CA SER A 58 -13.94 21.41 -1.09
C SER A 58 -15.42 21.04 -1.07
N LEU A 59 -16.23 21.70 -1.91
CA LEU A 59 -17.66 21.41 -2.01
C LEU A 59 -17.96 19.98 -2.50
N LEU A 60 -17.17 19.47 -3.44
CA LEU A 60 -17.31 18.10 -3.93
C LEU A 60 -16.91 17.06 -2.88
N LEU A 61 -15.89 17.35 -2.07
CA LEU A 61 -15.52 16.52 -0.92
C LEU A 61 -16.68 16.48 0.09
N ASP A 62 -17.18 17.63 0.52
CA ASP A 62 -18.31 17.71 1.45
C ASP A 62 -19.54 16.93 0.93
N LEU A 63 -19.81 17.04 -0.39
CA LEU A 63 -20.90 16.29 -1.04
C LEU A 63 -20.67 14.78 -1.07
N ALA A 64 -19.42 14.31 -1.13
CA ALA A 64 -19.07 12.90 -1.06
C ALA A 64 -19.18 12.37 0.38
N GLU A 65 -18.84 13.20 1.37
CA GLU A 65 -18.84 12.85 2.79
C GLU A 65 -20.22 12.99 3.45
N ARG A 66 -21.19 13.59 2.76
CA ARG A 66 -22.54 13.81 3.30
C ARG A 66 -23.19 12.53 3.81
N LYS A 67 -23.87 12.66 4.94
CA LYS A 67 -24.70 11.61 5.54
C LYS A 67 -26.09 11.67 4.92
N GLY A 68 -26.59 10.52 4.47
CA GLY A 68 -27.98 10.38 4.02
C GLY A 68 -28.81 9.65 5.07
N THR A 69 -30.13 9.84 5.04
CA THR A 69 -31.06 8.95 5.74
C THR A 69 -31.77 8.05 4.74
N ARG A 70 -31.87 6.76 5.03
CA ARG A 70 -32.71 5.82 4.29
C ARG A 70 -34.18 6.04 4.70
N ALA A 71 -34.70 7.24 4.47
CA ALA A 71 -36.11 7.52 4.67
C ALA A 71 -36.94 7.04 3.46
N GLU A 72 -38.19 6.67 3.71
CA GLU A 72 -39.18 6.21 2.72
C GLU A 72 -39.17 7.13 1.49
N GLY A 73 -38.69 6.60 0.35
CA GLY A 73 -38.47 7.39 -0.88
C GLY A 73 -37.09 7.19 -1.53
N GLY A 74 -36.15 6.50 -0.87
CA GLY A 74 -35.07 5.77 -1.54
C GLY A 74 -33.90 6.57 -2.17
N MET A 75 -33.82 7.90 -2.00
CA MET A 75 -32.88 8.72 -2.81
C MET A 75 -31.91 9.63 -2.02
N ALA A 76 -31.85 9.57 -0.69
CA ALA A 76 -31.05 10.53 0.09
C ALA A 76 -29.65 10.03 0.52
N VAL A 77 -29.33 8.73 0.37
CA VAL A 77 -28.00 8.19 0.69
C VAL A 77 -27.17 8.13 -0.60
N PRO A 78 -26.05 8.85 -0.72
CA PRO A 78 -25.18 8.75 -1.90
C PRO A 78 -24.59 7.35 -1.98
N SER A 79 -24.65 6.74 -3.15
CA SER A 79 -24.02 5.43 -3.37
C SER A 79 -22.49 5.54 -3.30
N LEU A 80 -21.80 4.42 -3.05
CA LEU A 80 -20.33 4.38 -3.09
C LEU A 80 -19.78 4.84 -4.46
N GLU A 81 -20.48 4.52 -5.56
CA GLU A 81 -20.13 4.97 -6.91
C GLU A 81 -20.28 6.49 -7.08
N GLU A 82 -21.35 7.08 -6.54
CA GLU A 82 -21.55 8.52 -6.56
C GLU A 82 -20.41 9.22 -5.80
N ARG A 83 -20.08 8.74 -4.59
CA ARG A 83 -18.98 9.27 -3.78
C ARG A 83 -17.63 9.18 -4.49
N GLU A 84 -17.36 8.04 -5.11
CA GLU A 84 -16.14 7.84 -5.89
C GLU A 84 -16.06 8.82 -7.07
N SER A 85 -17.17 9.07 -7.77
CA SER A 85 -17.21 10.05 -8.85
C SER A 85 -16.94 11.48 -8.36
N LEU A 86 -17.51 11.85 -7.22
CA LEU A 86 -17.35 13.17 -6.61
C LEU A 86 -15.91 13.39 -6.11
N LEU A 87 -15.32 12.39 -5.46
CA LEU A 87 -13.93 12.45 -4.99
C LEU A 87 -12.91 12.49 -6.13
N ARG A 88 -13.15 11.77 -7.23
CA ARG A 88 -12.32 11.90 -8.44
C ARG A 88 -12.39 13.30 -9.02
N GLU A 89 -13.59 13.87 -9.11
CA GLU A 89 -13.82 15.24 -9.59
C GLU A 89 -13.13 16.26 -8.65
N ALA A 90 -13.22 16.08 -7.33
CA ALA A 90 -12.53 16.90 -6.33
C ALA A 90 -11.00 16.86 -6.47
N ALA A 91 -10.43 15.66 -6.61
CA ALA A 91 -8.98 15.47 -6.80
C ALA A 91 -8.48 16.13 -8.10
N LEU A 92 -9.26 16.07 -9.19
CA LEU A 92 -8.94 16.75 -10.45
C LEU A 92 -8.90 18.27 -10.27
N HIS A 93 -9.89 18.86 -9.59
CA HIS A 93 -9.91 20.30 -9.33
C HIS A 93 -8.75 20.74 -8.43
N ALA A 94 -8.44 19.98 -7.38
CA ALA A 94 -7.32 20.26 -6.49
C ALA A 94 -5.96 20.24 -7.22
N ARG A 95 -5.75 19.26 -8.11
CA ARG A 95 -4.55 19.18 -8.96
C ARG A 95 -4.49 20.30 -10.01
N ALA A 96 -5.62 20.70 -10.58
CA ALA A 96 -5.67 21.82 -11.50
C ALA A 96 -5.31 23.14 -10.82
N GLY A 97 -5.68 23.31 -9.53
CA GLY A 97 -5.34 24.46 -8.71
C GLY A 97 -3.82 24.68 -8.55
N THR A 98 -3.02 23.59 -8.49
CA THR A 98 -1.55 23.71 -8.36
C THR A 98 -0.87 24.31 -9.59
N GLY A 99 -1.52 24.27 -10.77
CA GLY A 99 -0.96 24.75 -12.03
C GLY A 99 -1.20 26.24 -12.33
N VAL A 100 -2.17 26.87 -11.68
CA VAL A 100 -2.60 28.25 -12.00
C VAL A 100 -1.56 29.29 -11.58
N GLY A 101 -0.67 28.96 -10.63
CA GLY A 101 0.49 29.80 -10.27
C GLY A 101 1.73 29.64 -11.16
N ALA A 102 1.81 28.58 -11.96
CA ALA A 102 3.01 28.25 -12.76
C ALA A 102 2.86 28.50 -14.27
N ALA A 103 1.62 28.54 -14.79
CA ALA A 103 1.36 28.70 -16.22
C ALA A 103 1.34 30.18 -16.70
N GLY A 104 1.34 31.16 -15.79
CA GLY A 104 1.51 32.57 -16.12
C GLY A 104 2.99 32.93 -16.09
N GLY A 105 3.68 32.89 -17.23
CA GLY A 105 5.09 33.28 -17.40
C GLY A 105 5.40 34.77 -17.15
N GLY A 106 4.69 35.43 -16.25
CA GLY A 106 5.06 36.72 -15.68
C GLY A 106 5.85 36.50 -14.40
N ALA A 107 6.96 37.23 -14.24
CA ALA A 107 7.76 37.19 -13.03
C ALA A 107 6.88 37.36 -11.78
N VAL A 108 6.69 36.28 -11.03
CA VAL A 108 6.01 36.32 -9.74
C VAL A 108 6.88 37.19 -8.84
N ASP A 109 6.33 38.32 -8.38
CA ASP A 109 7.02 39.20 -7.44
C ASP A 109 7.38 38.36 -6.20
N PRO A 110 8.68 38.32 -5.78
CA PRO A 110 9.17 37.44 -4.72
C PRO A 110 8.46 37.62 -3.37
N ARG A 111 7.69 38.70 -3.20
CA ARG A 111 6.83 38.93 -2.02
C ARG A 111 5.56 38.09 -1.99
N PHE A 112 5.10 37.58 -3.14
CA PHE A 112 3.91 36.73 -3.26
C PHE A 112 4.25 35.27 -3.58
N ALA A 113 5.53 34.97 -3.83
CA ALA A 113 6.01 33.60 -4.04
C ALA A 113 5.70 32.69 -2.85
N SER A 114 5.86 33.17 -1.61
CA SER A 114 5.56 32.40 -0.40
C SER A 114 4.08 32.05 -0.27
N ALA A 115 3.18 32.97 -0.60
CA ALA A 115 1.73 32.73 -0.56
C ALA A 115 1.27 31.79 -1.68
N ALA A 116 1.90 31.85 -2.86
CA ALA A 116 1.64 30.94 -3.97
C ALA A 116 2.15 29.51 -3.68
N GLU A 117 3.33 29.39 -3.07
CA GLU A 117 3.88 28.11 -2.60
C GLU A 117 3.01 27.50 -1.50
N GLU A 118 2.54 28.30 -0.54
CA GLU A 118 1.63 27.85 0.51
C GLU A 118 0.26 27.44 -0.04
N ALA A 119 -0.28 28.15 -1.03
CA ALA A 119 -1.49 27.76 -1.73
C ALA A 119 -1.30 26.43 -2.49
N SER A 120 -0.22 26.30 -3.27
CA SER A 120 0.11 25.07 -4.00
C SER A 120 0.29 23.88 -3.06
N PHE A 121 0.98 24.07 -1.94
CA PHE A 121 1.15 23.05 -0.91
C PHE A 121 -0.19 22.60 -0.30
N ARG A 122 -1.10 23.54 -0.01
CA ARG A 122 -2.46 23.21 0.46
C ARG A 122 -3.26 22.43 -0.57
N CYS A 123 -3.22 22.82 -1.85
CA CYS A 123 -3.88 22.08 -2.92
C CYS A 123 -3.31 20.66 -3.07
N GLN A 124 -1.99 20.48 -2.93
CA GLN A 124 -1.34 19.16 -2.94
C GLN A 124 -1.78 18.30 -1.76
N GLN A 125 -1.82 18.85 -0.55
CA GLN A 125 -2.34 18.13 0.62
C GLN A 125 -3.81 17.73 0.44
N PHE A 126 -4.63 18.61 -0.14
CA PHE A 126 -6.04 18.33 -0.40
C PHE A 126 -6.23 17.25 -1.46
N ALA A 127 -5.43 17.27 -2.54
CA ALA A 127 -5.42 16.23 -3.56
C ALA A 127 -5.02 14.87 -2.94
N ALA A 128 -3.95 14.84 -2.14
CA ALA A 128 -3.53 13.65 -1.41
C ALA A 128 -4.62 13.13 -0.46
N HIS A 129 -5.35 14.03 0.22
CA HIS A 129 -6.49 13.67 1.06
C HIS A 129 -7.62 13.01 0.25
N CYS A 130 -8.00 13.57 -0.89
CA CYS A 130 -9.02 12.99 -1.78
C CYS A 130 -8.60 11.61 -2.30
N GLU A 131 -7.31 11.44 -2.63
CA GLU A 131 -6.76 10.17 -3.09
C GLU A 131 -6.77 9.10 -1.98
N ALA A 132 -6.42 9.48 -0.75
CA ALA A 132 -6.54 8.59 0.41
C ALA A 132 -8.01 8.16 0.64
N ARG A 133 -8.97 9.07 0.48
CA ARG A 133 -10.41 8.76 0.56
C ARG A 133 -10.87 7.80 -0.55
N LEU A 134 -10.38 7.97 -1.78
CA LEU A 134 -10.67 7.05 -2.89
C LEU A 134 -10.12 5.65 -2.63
N LYS A 135 -8.90 5.54 -2.10
CA LYS A 135 -8.29 4.25 -1.73
C LYS A 135 -9.07 3.57 -0.61
N LEU A 136 -9.51 4.33 0.39
CA LEU A 136 -10.34 3.82 1.47
C LEU A 136 -11.69 3.29 0.96
N LEU A 137 -12.34 3.99 0.03
CA LEU A 137 -13.56 3.54 -0.63
C LEU A 137 -13.34 2.25 -1.44
N ALA A 138 -12.24 2.16 -2.18
CA ALA A 138 -11.90 0.96 -2.94
C ALA A 138 -11.67 -0.25 -2.02
N LEU A 139 -10.95 -0.06 -0.90
CA LEU A 139 -10.77 -1.06 0.15
C LEU A 139 -12.12 -1.50 0.74
N GLN A 140 -12.97 -0.55 1.09
CA GLN A 140 -14.29 -0.80 1.65
C GLN A 140 -15.16 -1.63 0.68
N ARG A 141 -15.18 -1.28 -0.61
CA ARG A 141 -15.88 -2.06 -1.64
C ARG A 141 -15.36 -3.49 -1.76
N ARG A 142 -14.03 -3.68 -1.74
CA ARG A 142 -13.43 -5.03 -1.73
C ARG A 142 -13.91 -5.82 -0.51
N LEU A 143 -13.90 -5.21 0.68
CA LEU A 143 -14.39 -5.85 1.91
C LEU A 143 -15.89 -6.22 1.80
N VAL A 144 -16.73 -5.31 1.32
CA VAL A 144 -18.18 -5.54 1.10
C VAL A 144 -18.39 -6.71 0.12
N ASP A 145 -17.68 -6.73 -0.99
CA ASP A 145 -17.74 -7.81 -1.98
C ASP A 145 -17.38 -9.16 -1.38
N HIS A 146 -16.35 -9.20 -0.53
CA HIS A 146 -15.91 -10.43 0.12
C HIS A 146 -16.90 -10.94 1.17
N LEU A 147 -17.48 -10.03 1.95
CA LEU A 147 -18.52 -10.35 2.93
C LEU A 147 -19.81 -10.84 2.26
N SER A 148 -20.18 -10.22 1.13
CA SER A 148 -21.38 -10.59 0.36
C SER A 148 -21.27 -11.97 -0.29
N ARG A 149 -20.05 -12.40 -0.64
CA ARG A 149 -19.77 -13.72 -1.23
C ARG A 149 -19.56 -14.83 -0.18
N GLY A 150 -19.35 -14.49 1.09
CA GLY A 150 -18.97 -15.41 2.16
C GLY A 150 -20.04 -15.62 3.23
N GLY A 151 -20.88 -16.65 3.06
CA GLY A 151 -21.80 -17.13 4.09
C GLY A 151 -21.10 -18.06 5.10
N ALA A 152 -20.32 -17.50 6.02
CA ALA A 152 -19.96 -18.04 7.36
C ALA A 152 -18.66 -17.37 7.84
N SER A 153 -18.75 -16.57 8.91
CA SER A 153 -17.57 -16.07 9.59
C SER A 153 -16.86 -17.23 10.31
N PRO A 154 -15.57 -17.49 10.08
CA PRO A 154 -14.82 -18.42 10.91
C PRO A 154 -14.70 -17.85 12.34
N PRO A 155 -14.56 -18.71 13.37
CA PRO A 155 -14.56 -18.27 14.77
C PRO A 155 -13.49 -17.19 15.04
N PRO A 156 -13.74 -16.26 15.98
CA PRO A 156 -12.85 -15.14 16.26
C PRO A 156 -11.43 -15.63 16.61
N PRO A 157 -10.39 -14.85 16.29
CA PRO A 157 -9.02 -15.21 16.63
C PRO A 157 -8.86 -15.38 18.15
N PRO A 158 -8.00 -16.30 18.63
CA PRO A 158 -7.70 -16.42 20.04
C PRO A 158 -7.08 -15.11 20.58
N PRO A 159 -7.30 -14.77 21.86
CA PRO A 159 -6.86 -13.50 22.43
C PRO A 159 -5.34 -13.48 22.57
N SER A 160 -4.65 -12.90 21.59
CA SER A 160 -3.26 -12.46 21.75
C SER A 160 -2.97 -11.28 20.85
N LEU A 161 -3.09 -10.09 21.45
CA LEU A 161 -2.26 -8.89 21.32
C LEU A 161 -2.83 -7.89 22.35
N SER A 162 -2.20 -7.81 23.53
CA SER A 162 -2.47 -6.83 24.60
C SER A 162 -3.96 -6.47 24.86
N ALA A 163 -4.64 -7.28 25.67
CA ALA A 163 -5.69 -6.93 26.65
C ALA A 163 -6.69 -5.74 26.42
N VAL A 164 -7.02 -5.32 25.18
CA VAL A 164 -7.99 -4.22 24.96
C VAL A 164 -9.08 -4.53 23.92
N ALA A 165 -9.04 -5.65 23.21
CA ALA A 165 -10.18 -6.07 22.38
C ALA A 165 -11.17 -6.91 23.21
N ALA A 166 -11.97 -6.24 24.04
CA ALA A 166 -13.17 -6.84 24.62
C ALA A 166 -14.05 -7.37 23.47
N ALA A 167 -14.61 -8.56 23.67
CA ALA A 167 -15.44 -9.29 22.73
C ALA A 167 -16.42 -8.37 21.97
N ALA A 168 -16.08 -8.02 20.73
CA ALA A 168 -17.01 -7.35 19.85
C ALA A 168 -18.18 -8.31 19.55
N PRO A 169 -19.44 -7.87 19.72
CA PRO A 169 -20.59 -8.71 19.39
C PRO A 169 -20.48 -9.11 17.92
N VAL A 170 -20.89 -10.34 17.59
CA VAL A 170 -21.06 -10.79 16.21
C VAL A 170 -22.10 -9.87 15.57
N VAL A 171 -21.63 -8.81 14.90
CA VAL A 171 -22.49 -7.89 14.15
C VAL A 171 -23.08 -8.71 13.02
N ASP A 172 -24.40 -8.63 12.84
CA ASP A 172 -25.08 -9.27 11.72
C ASP A 172 -24.44 -8.77 10.42
N ASN A 173 -23.93 -9.67 9.60
CA ASN A 173 -23.28 -9.30 8.34
C ASN A 173 -24.22 -8.46 7.45
N ALA A 174 -25.54 -8.64 7.56
CA ALA A 174 -26.52 -7.85 6.82
C ALA A 174 -26.57 -6.37 7.28
N THR A 175 -26.48 -6.10 8.58
CA THR A 175 -26.44 -4.73 9.10
C THR A 175 -25.11 -4.06 8.77
N LEU A 176 -24.01 -4.82 8.90
CA LEU A 176 -22.66 -4.34 8.58
C LEU A 176 -22.52 -4.01 7.08
N LEU A 177 -23.06 -4.83 6.18
CA LEU A 177 -23.12 -4.56 4.74
C LEU A 177 -23.93 -3.30 4.43
N SER A 178 -25.11 -3.15 5.04
CA SER A 178 -25.94 -1.96 4.83
C SER A 178 -25.27 -0.68 5.34
N GLU A 179 -24.49 -0.76 6.41
CA GLU A 179 -23.72 0.38 6.94
C GLU A 179 -22.56 0.73 6.00
N LEU A 180 -21.79 -0.27 5.56
CA LEU A 180 -20.68 -0.10 4.62
C LEU A 180 -21.15 0.39 3.23
N ASP A 181 -22.37 0.14 2.81
CA ASP A 181 -22.87 0.73 1.56
C ASP A 181 -23.28 2.21 1.74
N SER A 182 -23.53 2.65 2.97
CA SER A 182 -24.18 3.93 3.28
C SER A 182 -23.23 5.05 3.69
N GLU A 183 -22.03 4.76 4.21
CA GLU A 183 -21.06 5.74 4.74
C GLU A 183 -19.63 5.40 4.34
N VAL A 184 -18.76 6.39 4.17
CA VAL A 184 -17.31 6.13 4.10
C VAL A 184 -16.81 5.91 5.52
N VAL A 185 -16.58 4.65 5.88
CA VAL A 185 -16.21 4.27 7.23
C VAL A 185 -14.76 4.66 7.50
N ASP A 186 -14.46 5.10 8.71
CA ASP A 186 -13.10 5.47 9.10
C ASP A 186 -12.18 4.25 9.16
N ILE A 187 -10.88 4.50 9.00
CA ILE A 187 -9.85 3.45 8.96
C ILE A 187 -9.89 2.55 10.21
N SER A 188 -10.14 3.12 11.39
CA SER A 188 -10.14 2.36 12.65
C SER A 188 -11.29 1.36 12.70
N ARG A 189 -12.51 1.77 12.36
CA ARG A 189 -13.66 0.85 12.30
C ARG A 189 -13.51 -0.18 11.19
N LEU A 190 -13.08 0.22 9.99
CA LEU A 190 -12.80 -0.74 8.92
C LEU A 190 -11.76 -1.78 9.35
N TYR A 191 -10.77 -1.39 10.13
CA TYR A 191 -9.76 -2.32 10.65
C TYR A 191 -10.32 -3.25 11.73
N TYR A 192 -10.89 -2.70 12.81
CA TYR A 192 -11.27 -3.47 14.00
C TYR A 192 -12.61 -4.19 13.88
N ASP A 193 -13.58 -3.60 13.20
CA ASP A 193 -14.95 -4.13 13.13
C ASP A 193 -15.14 -5.01 11.89
N VAL A 194 -14.34 -4.80 10.84
CA VAL A 194 -14.52 -5.47 9.53
C VAL A 194 -13.34 -6.34 9.14
N ALA A 195 -12.18 -5.77 8.85
CA ALA A 195 -11.08 -6.50 8.22
C ALA A 195 -10.44 -7.54 9.14
N LEU A 196 -10.09 -7.16 10.38
CA LEU A 196 -9.41 -8.04 11.32
C LEU A 196 -10.27 -9.23 11.78
N PRO A 197 -11.56 -9.06 12.18
CA PRO A 197 -12.43 -10.18 12.55
C PRO A 197 -12.62 -11.18 11.40
N ASN A 198 -12.71 -10.67 10.17
CA ASN A 198 -12.87 -11.49 8.96
C ASN A 198 -11.54 -12.02 8.39
N ARG A 199 -10.42 -11.87 9.13
CA ARG A 199 -9.07 -12.37 8.77
C ARG A 199 -8.59 -11.87 7.40
N ARG A 200 -9.00 -10.66 7.04
CA ARG A 200 -8.65 -9.97 5.78
C ARG A 200 -7.31 -9.28 5.95
N TYR A 201 -6.24 -10.08 6.05
CA TYR A 201 -4.91 -9.58 6.45
C TYR A 201 -4.26 -8.68 5.40
N ALA A 202 -4.54 -8.89 4.11
CA ALA A 202 -4.10 -8.00 3.04
C ALA A 202 -4.69 -6.59 3.22
N GLU A 203 -6.00 -6.51 3.42
CA GLU A 203 -6.71 -5.26 3.65
C GLU A 203 -6.32 -4.62 4.99
N CYS A 204 -6.01 -5.41 6.02
CA CYS A 204 -5.46 -4.90 7.29
C CYS A 204 -4.11 -4.19 7.08
N LEU A 205 -3.21 -4.74 6.25
CA LEU A 205 -1.91 -4.13 5.94
C LEU A 205 -2.07 -2.83 5.16
N GLU A 206 -2.95 -2.81 4.15
CA GLU A 206 -3.28 -1.61 3.38
C GLU A 206 -3.89 -0.50 4.27
N LEU A 207 -4.81 -0.84 5.17
CA LEU A 207 -5.42 0.11 6.12
C LEU A 207 -4.40 0.69 7.10
N LEU A 208 -3.48 -0.13 7.63
CA LEU A 208 -2.40 0.36 8.50
C LEU A 208 -1.47 1.30 7.74
N SER A 209 -1.14 0.96 6.51
CA SER A 209 -0.32 1.80 5.63
C SER A 209 -1.00 3.16 5.32
N LEU A 210 -2.29 3.15 4.96
CA LEU A 210 -3.07 4.38 4.76
C LEU A 210 -3.15 5.25 6.02
N SER A 211 -3.16 4.64 7.21
CA SER A 211 -3.23 5.37 8.48
C SER A 211 -1.97 6.18 8.81
N GLY A 212 -0.85 5.94 8.13
CA GLY A 212 0.43 6.60 8.42
C GLY A 212 1.04 6.25 9.79
N ARG A 213 0.57 5.20 10.47
CA ARG A 213 1.08 4.80 11.80
C ARG A 213 2.43 4.08 11.68
N THR A 214 3.51 4.76 12.08
CA THR A 214 4.91 4.30 11.93
C THR A 214 5.48 3.50 13.13
N GLY A 215 4.69 3.19 14.15
CA GLY A 215 5.17 2.57 15.41
C GLY A 215 4.76 1.11 15.64
N SER A 216 4.37 0.37 14.60
CA SER A 216 3.74 -0.95 14.74
C SER A 216 4.46 -2.06 13.96
N GLU A 217 5.79 -2.04 13.93
CA GLU A 217 6.60 -3.03 13.19
C GLU A 217 6.27 -4.48 13.59
N ASP A 218 6.10 -4.75 14.89
CA ASP A 218 5.68 -6.07 15.39
C ASP A 218 4.28 -6.47 14.91
N LEU A 219 3.36 -5.52 14.78
CA LEU A 219 2.01 -5.80 14.28
C LEU A 219 2.02 -6.07 12.78
N VAL A 220 2.78 -5.27 12.02
CA VAL A 220 2.92 -5.40 10.57
C VAL A 220 3.56 -6.75 10.23
N THR A 221 4.65 -7.13 10.89
CA THR A 221 5.30 -8.44 10.72
C THR A 221 4.36 -9.59 11.08
N GLN A 222 3.57 -9.47 12.15
CA GLN A 222 2.55 -10.47 12.51
C GLN A 222 1.43 -10.59 11.49
N LEU A 223 0.99 -9.50 10.88
CA LEU A 223 -0.03 -9.52 9.82
C LEU A 223 0.51 -10.16 8.55
N TRP A 224 1.75 -9.86 8.17
CA TRP A 224 2.44 -10.56 7.08
C TRP A 224 2.56 -12.07 7.35
N ASP A 225 2.94 -12.47 8.57
CA ASP A 225 2.96 -13.88 8.96
C ASP A 225 1.59 -14.54 8.79
N ARG A 226 0.52 -13.87 9.23
CA ARG A 226 -0.85 -14.40 9.16
C ARG A 226 -1.35 -14.48 7.71
N LEU A 227 -1.04 -13.49 6.88
CA LEU A 227 -1.35 -13.48 5.45
C LEU A 227 -0.68 -14.65 4.73
N LEU A 228 0.65 -14.75 4.82
CA LEU A 228 1.41 -15.80 4.13
C LEU A 228 0.98 -17.20 4.62
N LYS A 229 0.69 -17.36 5.92
CA LYS A 229 0.13 -18.60 6.49
C LYS A 229 -1.24 -18.94 5.92
N ALA A 230 -2.14 -17.96 5.85
CA ALA A 230 -3.50 -18.16 5.38
C ALA A 230 -3.52 -18.60 3.92
N GLU A 231 -2.74 -17.92 3.07
CA GLU A 231 -2.65 -18.20 1.63
C GLU A 231 -1.98 -19.55 1.35
N ALA A 232 -0.87 -19.85 2.02
CA ALA A 232 -0.24 -21.16 1.94
C ALA A 232 -1.20 -22.29 2.34
N LYS A 233 -2.06 -22.05 3.34
CA LYS A 233 -3.03 -23.05 3.83
C LYS A 233 -4.22 -23.19 2.89
N ALA A 234 -4.70 -22.08 2.32
CA ALA A 234 -5.81 -22.06 1.38
C ALA A 234 -5.49 -22.82 0.08
N ALA A 235 -4.22 -22.84 -0.34
CA ALA A 235 -3.73 -23.64 -1.46
C ALA A 235 -3.76 -25.18 -1.24
N GLY A 236 -4.41 -25.65 -0.17
CA GLY A 236 -4.81 -27.04 0.00
C GLY A 236 -3.80 -27.96 0.69
N GLY A 237 -2.59 -27.50 1.03
CA GLY A 237 -1.58 -28.35 1.70
C GLY A 237 -1.13 -29.60 0.90
N GLU A 238 -1.64 -29.81 -0.31
CA GLU A 238 -1.41 -31.02 -1.12
C GLU A 238 -0.01 -31.06 -1.73
N THR A 239 0.62 -29.90 -1.96
CA THR A 239 2.04 -29.82 -2.37
C THR A 239 2.73 -28.60 -1.76
N ALA A 240 4.00 -28.75 -1.37
CA ALA A 240 4.80 -27.66 -0.83
C ALA A 240 5.08 -26.55 -1.86
N SER A 241 5.14 -26.90 -3.15
CA SER A 241 5.30 -25.93 -4.23
C SER A 241 4.05 -25.06 -4.42
N GLY A 242 2.84 -25.65 -4.30
CA GLY A 242 1.59 -24.89 -4.34
C GLY A 242 1.45 -23.90 -3.17
N ALA A 243 1.83 -24.32 -1.96
CA ALA A 243 1.83 -23.44 -0.79
C ALA A 243 2.80 -22.25 -0.93
N LEU A 244 4.01 -22.51 -1.43
CA LEU A 244 5.00 -21.45 -1.72
C LEU A 244 4.52 -20.52 -2.83
N ALA A 245 3.99 -21.06 -3.92
CA ALA A 245 3.48 -20.27 -5.04
C ALA A 245 2.34 -19.34 -4.61
N ALA A 246 1.41 -19.83 -3.79
CA ALA A 246 0.32 -19.02 -3.24
C ALA A 246 0.84 -17.89 -2.33
N ALA A 247 1.76 -18.19 -1.42
CA ALA A 247 2.38 -17.19 -0.56
C ALA A 247 3.16 -16.13 -1.35
N CYS A 248 3.95 -16.55 -2.35
CA CYS A 248 4.66 -15.63 -3.24
C CYS A 248 3.68 -14.79 -4.07
N SER A 249 2.60 -15.38 -4.58
CA SER A 249 1.57 -14.65 -5.32
C SER A 249 0.87 -13.61 -4.46
N ALA A 250 0.58 -13.94 -3.20
CA ALA A 250 0.00 -12.99 -2.25
C ALA A 250 0.95 -11.83 -1.97
N ALA A 251 2.24 -12.10 -1.74
CA ALA A 251 3.26 -11.06 -1.56
C ALA A 251 3.37 -10.14 -2.81
N LYS A 252 3.36 -10.72 -4.02
CA LYS A 252 3.39 -9.96 -5.29
C LYS A 252 2.20 -9.02 -5.47
N VAL A 253 1.03 -9.36 -4.91
CA VAL A 253 -0.17 -8.53 -5.00
C VAL A 253 -0.23 -7.51 -3.87
N VAL A 254 0.01 -7.95 -2.63
CA VAL A 254 -0.16 -7.11 -1.44
C VAL A 254 0.98 -6.13 -1.26
N GLY A 255 2.22 -6.50 -1.60
CA GLY A 255 3.39 -5.62 -1.48
C GLY A 255 3.21 -4.29 -2.21
N PRO A 256 2.97 -4.29 -3.53
CA PRO A 256 2.70 -3.06 -4.28
C PRO A 256 1.49 -2.27 -3.77
N ALA A 257 0.41 -2.95 -3.35
CA ALA A 257 -0.77 -2.29 -2.79
C ALA A 257 -0.46 -1.55 -1.48
N VAL A 258 0.39 -2.12 -0.62
CA VAL A 258 0.85 -1.48 0.63
C VAL A 258 1.79 -0.31 0.35
N LEU A 259 2.66 -0.41 -0.66
CA LEU A 259 3.49 0.73 -1.08
C LEU A 259 2.64 1.89 -1.62
N ASP A 260 1.68 1.57 -2.48
CA ASP A 260 0.76 2.56 -3.06
C ASP A 260 -0.09 3.22 -1.96
N ALA A 261 -0.62 2.45 -1.01
CA ALA A 261 -1.29 2.98 0.17
C ALA A 261 -0.41 3.93 0.98
N SER A 262 0.88 3.59 1.16
CA SER A 262 1.82 4.39 1.94
C SER A 262 2.10 5.74 1.27
N ALA A 263 2.22 5.74 -0.06
CA ALA A 263 2.49 6.94 -0.86
C ALA A 263 1.37 7.99 -0.79
N SER A 264 0.12 7.58 -0.49
CA SER A 264 -1.02 8.49 -0.35
C SER A 264 -1.24 9.01 1.06
N SER A 265 -0.45 8.56 2.04
CA SER A 265 -0.51 9.11 3.40
C SER A 265 0.10 10.52 3.40
N SER A 266 -0.63 11.52 3.91
CA SER A 266 -0.23 12.93 3.92
C SER A 266 1.04 13.24 4.75
N THR A 267 1.61 12.23 5.39
CA THR A 267 2.85 12.30 6.20
C THR A 267 4.10 11.85 5.43
N ALA A 268 4.09 11.95 4.09
CA ALA A 268 5.11 11.49 3.14
C ALA A 268 6.57 11.97 3.37
N ALA A 269 6.88 12.71 4.43
CA ALA A 269 8.21 13.23 4.72
C ALA A 269 9.13 12.29 5.53
N VAL A 270 8.63 11.16 6.06
CA VAL A 270 9.48 10.20 6.78
C VAL A 270 9.32 8.80 6.17
N SER A 271 10.05 8.58 5.08
CA SER A 271 10.22 7.24 4.49
C SER A 271 11.02 6.38 5.47
N MET A 272 10.30 5.61 6.27
CA MET A 272 10.78 4.37 6.86
C MET A 272 9.84 3.30 6.28
N SER A 273 10.39 2.43 5.43
CA SER A 273 9.68 1.38 4.71
C SER A 273 8.61 0.71 5.58
N SER A 274 7.34 0.84 5.20
CA SER A 274 6.22 0.19 5.87
C SER A 274 6.23 -1.33 5.66
N ILE A 275 7.07 -1.82 4.76
CA ILE A 275 7.17 -3.23 4.38
C ILE A 275 8.42 -3.83 5.02
N PRO A 276 8.27 -4.81 5.92
CA PRO A 276 9.41 -5.45 6.56
C PRO A 276 10.04 -6.48 5.60
N LEU A 277 10.77 -5.99 4.59
CA LEU A 277 11.32 -6.78 3.48
C LEU A 277 12.19 -7.94 3.97
N ALA A 278 13.08 -7.72 4.95
CA ALA A 278 13.90 -8.77 5.54
C ALA A 278 13.05 -9.88 6.18
N HIS A 279 11.95 -9.52 6.85
CA HIS A 279 11.02 -10.47 7.47
C HIS A 279 10.23 -11.27 6.43
N ILE A 280 9.71 -10.61 5.39
CA ILE A 280 8.99 -11.28 4.30
C ILE A 280 9.93 -12.26 3.57
N THR A 281 11.16 -11.81 3.26
CA THR A 281 12.22 -12.63 2.65
C THR A 281 12.49 -13.86 3.50
N MET A 282 12.70 -13.68 4.81
CA MET A 282 12.89 -14.79 5.75
C MET A 282 11.70 -15.78 5.69
N ARG A 283 10.46 -15.30 5.73
CA ARG A 283 9.28 -16.19 5.75
C ARG A 283 9.07 -16.97 4.46
N LEU A 284 9.27 -16.34 3.31
CA LEU A 284 9.17 -17.02 2.03
C LEU A 284 10.31 -18.04 1.84
N GLU A 285 11.53 -17.73 2.29
CA GLU A 285 12.65 -18.67 2.19
C GLU A 285 12.56 -19.82 3.19
N THR A 286 12.05 -19.57 4.40
CA THR A 286 11.75 -20.65 5.37
C THR A 286 10.61 -21.54 4.90
N LEU A 287 9.60 -20.99 4.22
CA LEU A 287 8.56 -21.76 3.53
C LEU A 287 9.14 -22.58 2.37
N GLY A 288 10.01 -21.98 1.56
CA GLY A 288 10.73 -22.67 0.48
C GLY A 288 11.75 -23.71 0.95
N ALA A 289 12.10 -23.70 2.24
CA ALA A 289 12.89 -24.75 2.89
C ALA A 289 12.01 -25.84 3.53
N GLY A 290 10.68 -25.67 3.57
CA GLY A 290 9.73 -26.59 4.21
C GLY A 290 9.69 -26.50 5.74
N LEU A 291 10.22 -25.42 6.33
CA LEU A 291 10.38 -25.27 7.79
C LEU A 291 9.30 -24.39 8.44
N TRP A 292 8.51 -23.69 7.65
CA TRP A 292 7.46 -22.79 8.12
C TRP A 292 6.33 -22.74 7.09
N PRO A 293 5.07 -22.53 7.48
CA PRO A 293 4.56 -22.37 8.85
C PRO A 293 4.15 -23.69 9.54
N TRP A 294 4.19 -24.80 8.81
CA TRP A 294 4.19 -26.16 9.30
C TRP A 294 5.34 -26.91 8.61
N THR A 295 5.77 -28.04 9.16
CA THR A 295 6.78 -28.89 8.51
C THR A 295 6.16 -29.54 7.27
N ALA A 296 6.49 -29.02 6.10
CA ALA A 296 6.06 -29.52 4.80
C ALA A 296 7.23 -30.23 4.09
N PRO A 297 6.97 -31.12 3.12
CA PRO A 297 8.02 -31.63 2.24
C PRO A 297 8.77 -30.46 1.59
N ARG A 298 10.08 -30.59 1.37
CA ARG A 298 10.86 -29.52 0.73
C ARG A 298 10.36 -29.30 -0.71
N PRO A 299 9.96 -28.07 -1.11
CA PRO A 299 9.66 -27.79 -2.50
C PRO A 299 10.93 -27.85 -3.37
N PRO A 300 10.79 -28.11 -4.68
CA PRO A 300 11.93 -28.21 -5.59
C PRO A 300 12.76 -26.90 -5.61
N ALA A 301 14.05 -27.03 -5.89
CA ALA A 301 14.98 -25.89 -5.91
C ALA A 301 14.65 -24.84 -6.99
N ALA A 302 13.86 -25.20 -8.00
CA ALA A 302 13.39 -24.31 -9.07
C ALA A 302 12.49 -23.17 -8.56
N ASP A 303 11.93 -23.29 -7.35
CA ASP A 303 11.00 -22.30 -6.81
C ASP A 303 11.71 -21.08 -6.16
N ALA A 304 13.04 -20.98 -6.26
CA ALA A 304 13.80 -19.84 -5.73
C ALA A 304 13.51 -18.53 -6.49
N ALA A 305 13.34 -18.60 -7.81
CA ALA A 305 13.01 -17.44 -8.63
C ALA A 305 11.66 -16.80 -8.23
N ALA A 306 10.67 -17.62 -7.87
CA ALA A 306 9.36 -17.13 -7.44
C ALA A 306 9.44 -16.31 -6.14
N VAL A 307 10.38 -16.64 -5.25
CA VAL A 307 10.64 -15.87 -4.01
C VAL A 307 11.32 -14.56 -4.34
N VAL A 308 12.36 -14.57 -5.18
CA VAL A 308 13.04 -13.34 -5.63
C VAL A 308 12.05 -12.37 -6.25
N ASP A 309 11.23 -12.83 -7.20
CA ASP A 309 10.23 -11.98 -7.84
C ASP A 309 9.23 -11.39 -6.84
N ALA A 310 8.84 -12.16 -5.81
CA ALA A 310 7.90 -11.69 -4.80
C ALA A 310 8.52 -10.61 -3.91
N VAL A 311 9.78 -10.77 -3.50
CA VAL A 311 10.51 -9.77 -2.72
C VAL A 311 10.74 -8.50 -3.55
N VAL A 312 11.09 -8.63 -4.84
CA VAL A 312 11.23 -7.49 -5.76
C VAL A 312 9.90 -6.75 -5.93
N ALA A 313 8.78 -7.46 -6.07
CA ALA A 313 7.46 -6.82 -6.12
C ALA A 313 7.15 -6.06 -4.81
N CYS A 314 7.47 -6.65 -3.64
CA CYS A 314 7.34 -5.96 -2.35
C CYS A 314 8.26 -4.76 -2.21
N ALA A 315 9.37 -4.70 -2.95
CA ALA A 315 10.28 -3.56 -3.02
C ALA A 315 9.89 -2.56 -4.13
N GLY A 316 8.66 -2.63 -4.66
CA GLY A 316 8.17 -1.69 -5.68
C GLY A 316 8.77 -1.91 -7.07
N GLY A 317 9.32 -3.10 -7.33
CA GLY A 317 10.05 -3.42 -8.56
C GLY A 317 11.53 -3.06 -8.51
N ASP A 318 12.02 -2.52 -7.40
CA ASP A 318 13.44 -2.19 -7.23
C ASP A 318 14.24 -3.41 -6.77
N ALA A 319 15.05 -3.94 -7.69
CA ALA A 319 15.94 -5.06 -7.42
C ALA A 319 17.05 -4.72 -6.41
N ALA A 320 17.54 -3.48 -6.37
CA ALA A 320 18.54 -3.04 -5.41
C ALA A 320 17.96 -2.97 -3.99
N ALA A 321 16.78 -2.38 -3.82
CA ALA A 321 16.10 -2.35 -2.52
C ALA A 321 15.76 -3.78 -2.03
N ALA A 322 15.29 -4.66 -2.90
CA ALA A 322 15.08 -6.07 -2.57
C ALA A 322 16.36 -6.78 -2.10
N LEU A 323 17.49 -6.46 -2.70
CA LEU A 323 18.80 -7.01 -2.36
C LEU A 323 19.30 -6.46 -1.01
N GLU A 324 19.22 -5.15 -0.80
CA GLU A 324 19.79 -4.46 0.37
C GLU A 324 18.91 -4.56 1.61
N GLU A 325 17.60 -4.28 1.49
CA GLU A 325 16.63 -4.28 2.59
C GLU A 325 16.00 -5.65 2.83
N GLY A 326 15.96 -6.51 1.81
CA GLY A 326 15.46 -7.88 1.90
C GLY A 326 16.56 -8.87 2.29
N TYR A 327 17.41 -9.21 1.32
CA TYR A 327 18.39 -10.30 1.47
C TYR A 327 19.57 -9.92 2.37
N ASP A 328 20.18 -8.75 2.15
CA ASP A 328 21.38 -8.36 2.90
C ASP A 328 21.08 -8.00 4.35
N ALA A 329 20.01 -7.24 4.60
CA ALA A 329 19.53 -6.96 5.95
C ALA A 329 19.20 -8.24 6.71
N TYR A 330 18.56 -9.22 6.07
CA TYR A 330 18.30 -10.52 6.68
C TYR A 330 19.59 -11.28 7.03
N LEU A 331 20.53 -11.40 6.07
CA LEU A 331 21.80 -12.10 6.30
C LEU A 331 22.65 -11.42 7.40
N ARG A 332 22.65 -10.08 7.46
CA ARG A 332 23.28 -9.31 8.53
C ARG A 332 22.61 -9.52 9.89
N ALA A 333 21.28 -9.56 9.95
CA ALA A 333 20.55 -9.81 11.19
C ALA A 333 20.83 -11.23 11.75
N GLN A 334 21.14 -12.19 10.88
CA GLN A 334 21.50 -13.57 11.22
C GLN A 334 23.01 -13.78 11.41
N ALA A 335 23.82 -12.71 11.39
CA ALA A 335 25.29 -12.76 11.49
C ALA A 335 25.88 -12.96 12.91
N PRO A 336 25.26 -12.59 14.05
CA PRO A 336 25.87 -12.90 15.34
C PRO A 336 25.85 -14.41 15.62
N ALA A 337 27.05 -14.95 15.81
CA ALA A 337 27.38 -16.37 15.96
C ALA A 337 26.41 -17.15 16.86
N GLY A 338 25.80 -18.21 16.30
CA GLY A 338 25.11 -19.26 17.07
C GLY A 338 23.58 -19.24 17.06
N ALA A 339 22.92 -18.22 16.48
CA ALA A 339 21.47 -18.22 16.34
C ALA A 339 21.02 -19.12 15.17
N SER A 340 20.89 -20.42 15.41
CA SER A 340 19.86 -21.37 14.91
C SER A 340 19.16 -21.13 13.54
N ALA A 341 19.82 -20.57 12.53
CA ALA A 341 19.28 -20.58 11.16
C ALA A 341 19.66 -21.92 10.52
N ASP A 342 18.66 -22.73 10.16
CA ASP A 342 18.87 -24.00 9.47
C ASP A 342 19.74 -23.76 8.20
N PRO A 343 20.85 -24.51 8.02
CA PRO A 343 21.76 -24.31 6.89
C PRO A 343 21.05 -24.39 5.53
N ARG A 344 19.91 -25.10 5.45
CA ARG A 344 19.07 -25.17 4.24
C ARG A 344 18.46 -23.82 3.88
N VAL A 345 17.96 -23.08 4.86
CA VAL A 345 17.40 -21.74 4.64
C VAL A 345 18.53 -20.81 4.22
N ARG A 346 19.67 -20.89 4.92
CA ARG A 346 20.81 -20.01 4.64
C ARG A 346 21.36 -20.21 3.22
N LEU A 347 21.55 -21.46 2.78
CA LEU A 347 21.98 -21.76 1.42
C LEU A 347 20.95 -21.37 0.37
N ARG A 348 19.64 -21.51 0.66
CA ARG A 348 18.58 -21.08 -0.24
C ARG A 348 18.57 -19.56 -0.43
N VAL A 349 18.64 -18.81 0.68
CA VAL A 349 18.74 -17.34 0.68
C VAL A 349 19.96 -16.89 -0.12
N LEU A 350 21.13 -17.51 0.09
CA LEU A 350 22.35 -17.18 -0.64
C LEU A 350 22.24 -17.49 -2.14
N ARG A 351 21.52 -18.56 -2.53
CA ARG A 351 21.21 -18.83 -3.95
C ARG A 351 20.35 -17.73 -4.55
N SER A 352 19.22 -17.41 -3.92
CA SER A 352 18.30 -16.36 -4.38
C SER A 352 19.00 -14.99 -4.45
N ALA A 353 19.76 -14.64 -3.42
CA ALA A 353 20.53 -13.40 -3.34
C ALA A 353 21.62 -13.32 -4.42
N LYS A 354 22.30 -14.43 -4.73
CA LYS A 354 23.29 -14.49 -5.83
C LYS A 354 22.63 -14.21 -7.19
N ASP A 355 21.48 -14.81 -7.45
CA ASP A 355 20.79 -14.62 -8.73
C ASP A 355 20.28 -13.17 -8.87
N LEU A 356 19.76 -12.58 -7.78
CA LEU A 356 19.39 -11.16 -7.73
C LEU A 356 20.61 -10.23 -7.86
N LEU A 357 21.73 -10.56 -7.22
CA LEU A 357 22.96 -9.79 -7.29
C LEU A 357 23.51 -9.70 -8.73
N ARG A 358 23.39 -10.77 -9.53
CA ARG A 358 23.74 -10.73 -10.95
C ARG A 358 22.87 -9.73 -11.72
N LEU A 359 21.58 -9.69 -11.42
CA LEU A 359 20.65 -8.73 -12.03
C LEU A 359 20.97 -7.28 -11.63
N CYS A 360 21.36 -7.05 -10.37
CA CYS A 360 21.81 -5.74 -9.92
C CYS A 360 23.13 -5.36 -10.58
N ALA A 361 24.10 -6.28 -10.63
CA ALA A 361 25.42 -6.08 -11.21
C ALA A 361 25.37 -5.59 -12.67
N SER A 362 24.45 -6.12 -13.48
CA SER A 362 24.30 -5.69 -14.89
C SER A 362 23.81 -4.25 -15.07
N ASN A 363 23.21 -3.65 -14.02
CA ASN A 363 22.56 -2.33 -14.09
C ASN A 363 23.23 -1.28 -13.20
N THR A 364 24.42 -1.56 -12.64
CA THR A 364 25.02 -0.73 -11.60
C THR A 364 26.12 0.20 -12.13
N THR A 365 26.27 1.37 -11.49
CA THR A 365 27.36 2.33 -11.73
C THR A 365 28.70 1.83 -11.16
N PRO A 366 29.86 2.38 -11.56
CA PRO A 366 31.16 1.96 -11.03
C PRO A 366 31.25 2.00 -9.49
N ASP A 367 30.66 3.02 -8.85
CA ASP A 367 30.65 3.15 -7.39
C ASP A 367 29.79 2.08 -6.71
N GLY A 368 28.62 1.76 -7.28
CA GLY A 368 27.78 0.68 -6.78
C GLY A 368 28.41 -0.71 -7.02
N ALA A 369 29.24 -0.85 -8.06
CA ALA A 369 29.91 -2.12 -8.35
C ALA A 369 30.92 -2.49 -7.26
N ALA A 370 31.64 -1.50 -6.70
CA ALA A 370 32.52 -1.73 -5.55
C ALA A 370 31.75 -2.23 -4.32
N TYR A 371 30.61 -1.60 -4.00
CA TYR A 371 29.75 -2.03 -2.90
C TYR A 371 29.26 -3.47 -3.09
N TYR A 372 28.70 -3.80 -4.26
CA TYR A 372 28.19 -5.13 -4.54
C TYR A 372 29.28 -6.21 -4.58
N ALA A 373 30.51 -5.86 -4.95
CA ALA A 373 31.64 -6.79 -4.89
C ALA A 373 31.99 -7.20 -3.45
N ASP A 374 31.89 -6.26 -2.51
CA ASP A 374 32.12 -6.53 -1.09
C ASP A 374 30.99 -7.36 -0.48
N VAL A 375 29.74 -7.06 -0.85
CA VAL A 375 28.56 -7.88 -0.49
C VAL A 375 28.73 -9.32 -1.01
N ALA A 376 29.07 -9.49 -2.29
CA ALA A 376 29.32 -10.79 -2.92
C ALA A 376 30.41 -11.59 -2.16
N SER A 377 31.50 -10.91 -1.80
CA SER A 377 32.63 -11.54 -1.10
C SER A 377 32.30 -11.93 0.34
N ARG A 378 31.46 -11.15 1.02
CA ARG A 378 30.91 -11.51 2.34
C ARG A 378 30.05 -12.76 2.23
N TRP A 379 29.09 -12.77 1.32
CA TRP A 379 28.18 -13.91 1.12
C TRP A 379 28.90 -15.18 0.66
N ALA A 380 29.97 -15.07 -0.13
CA ALA A 380 30.80 -16.22 -0.51
C ALA A 380 31.47 -16.87 0.71
N ARG A 381 31.93 -16.07 1.69
CA ARG A 381 32.47 -16.60 2.95
C ARG A 381 31.39 -17.26 3.78
N GLU A 382 30.20 -16.66 3.84
CA GLU A 382 29.06 -17.24 4.56
C GLU A 382 28.58 -18.55 3.93
N ALA A 383 28.55 -18.66 2.60
CA ALA A 383 28.20 -19.90 1.90
C ALA A 383 29.12 -21.05 2.32
N ARG A 384 30.44 -20.80 2.37
CA ARG A 384 31.44 -21.78 2.83
C ARG A 384 31.22 -22.21 4.28
N GLN A 385 30.92 -21.26 5.17
CA GLN A 385 30.66 -21.54 6.58
C GLN A 385 29.35 -22.31 6.81
N ALA A 386 28.35 -22.14 5.95
CA ALA A 386 27.05 -22.82 6.07
C ALA A 386 27.07 -24.29 5.61
N GLY A 387 28.15 -24.75 4.96
CA GLY A 387 28.23 -26.05 4.29
C GLY A 387 28.89 -27.19 5.06
N ASP A 388 29.28 -26.99 6.32
CA ASP A 388 30.21 -27.88 7.03
C ASP A 388 29.51 -28.62 8.20
N PRO A 389 29.18 -29.93 8.14
CA PRO A 389 29.48 -30.94 7.12
C PRO A 389 28.28 -31.79 6.62
N GLY A 390 28.34 -32.31 5.39
CA GLY A 390 27.42 -33.34 4.86
C GLY A 390 27.01 -33.16 3.39
N ASP A 391 25.81 -33.62 3.02
CA ASP A 391 25.25 -33.64 1.65
C ASP A 391 25.12 -32.25 0.98
N MET A 392 25.26 -31.16 1.75
CA MET A 392 25.11 -29.78 1.26
C MET A 392 26.45 -29.12 0.86
N ALA A 393 27.59 -29.80 1.04
CA ALA A 393 28.92 -29.26 0.76
C ALA A 393 29.09 -28.88 -0.73
N GLY A 394 28.56 -29.70 -1.65
CA GLY A 394 28.60 -29.42 -3.09
C GLY A 394 27.76 -28.19 -3.47
N GLU A 395 26.58 -28.03 -2.86
CA GLU A 395 25.70 -26.88 -3.08
C GLU A 395 26.32 -25.59 -2.52
N SER A 396 26.89 -25.66 -1.31
CA SER A 396 27.63 -24.58 -0.67
C SER A 396 28.82 -24.12 -1.53
N ALA A 397 29.65 -25.05 -2.01
CA ALA A 397 30.80 -24.75 -2.86
C ALA A 397 30.38 -24.09 -4.18
N ALA A 398 29.31 -24.59 -4.82
CA ALA A 398 28.80 -24.02 -6.08
C ALA A 398 28.25 -22.59 -5.90
N ILE A 399 27.54 -22.32 -4.80
CA ILE A 399 27.04 -20.98 -4.48
C ILE A 399 28.20 -20.04 -4.16
N GLY A 400 29.14 -20.48 -3.30
CA GLY A 400 30.32 -19.70 -2.93
C GLY A 400 31.18 -19.33 -4.12
N GLY A 401 31.52 -20.28 -4.98
CA GLY A 401 32.29 -20.02 -6.20
C GLY A 401 31.57 -19.09 -7.18
N GLY A 402 30.24 -19.21 -7.30
CA GLY A 402 29.44 -18.30 -8.11
C GLY A 402 29.44 -16.85 -7.59
N LEU A 403 29.40 -16.66 -6.27
CA LEU A 403 29.49 -15.35 -5.63
C LEU A 403 30.90 -14.74 -5.75
N GLU A 404 31.96 -15.56 -5.66
CA GLU A 404 33.33 -15.10 -5.88
C GLU A 404 33.55 -14.63 -7.32
N ALA A 405 33.01 -15.34 -8.30
CA ALA A 405 33.07 -14.92 -9.71
C ALA A 405 32.40 -13.55 -9.91
N ILE A 406 31.18 -13.36 -9.37
CA ILE A 406 30.48 -12.06 -9.42
C ILE A 406 31.31 -10.96 -8.75
N ALA A 407 31.93 -11.25 -7.60
CA ALA A 407 32.77 -10.28 -6.91
C ALA A 407 33.98 -9.84 -7.74
N VAL A 408 34.60 -10.76 -8.50
CA VAL A 408 35.73 -10.45 -9.38
C VAL A 408 35.28 -9.58 -10.55
N GLU A 409 34.17 -9.94 -11.20
CA GLU A 409 33.59 -9.17 -12.32
C GLU A 409 33.25 -7.74 -11.90
N LEU A 410 32.60 -7.57 -10.74
CA LEU A 410 32.23 -6.26 -10.21
C LEU A 410 33.44 -5.40 -9.83
N ARG A 411 34.52 -5.98 -9.28
CA ARG A 411 35.77 -5.24 -9.02
C ARG A 411 36.45 -4.77 -10.29
N ALA A 412 36.46 -5.60 -11.33
CA ALA A 412 37.01 -5.22 -12.62
C ALA A 412 36.22 -4.05 -13.24
N SER A 413 34.89 -4.13 -13.18
CA SER A 413 33.99 -3.05 -13.60
C SER A 413 34.22 -1.74 -12.82
N ALA A 414 34.33 -1.82 -11.49
CA ALA A 414 34.60 -0.66 -10.62
C ALA A 414 35.96 -0.01 -10.92
N ALA A 415 36.96 -0.80 -11.33
CA ALA A 415 38.28 -0.30 -11.72
C ALA A 415 38.32 0.30 -13.14
N GLY A 416 37.21 0.32 -13.87
CA GLY A 416 37.15 0.77 -15.27
C GLY A 416 37.84 -0.18 -16.24
N LEU A 417 38.13 -1.41 -15.82
CA LEU A 417 38.74 -2.46 -16.63
C LEU A 417 37.61 -3.27 -17.26
N GLY A 418 37.16 -2.86 -18.45
CA GLY A 418 36.18 -3.63 -19.22
C GLY A 418 36.76 -4.98 -19.64
N PHE A 419 35.97 -6.06 -19.45
CA PHE A 419 36.28 -7.42 -19.88
C PHE A 419 35.85 -7.69 -21.32
#